data_AF-A0A7V5LIG5-F1
#
_entry.id   AF-A0A7V5LIG5-F1
#
_cell.length_a   1.000
_cell.length_b   1.000
_cell.length_c   1.000
_cell.angle_alpha   90.00
_cell.angle_beta   90.00
_cell.angle_gamma   90.00
#
_symmetry.space_group_name_H-M   'P 1'
#
loop_
_entity.id
_entity.type
_entity.pdbx_description
1 polymer ?
#
loop_
_entity_poly.entity_id
_entity_poly.type
_entity_poly.pdbx_seq_one_letter_code
_entity_poly.pdbx_strand_id
1 'polypeptide(L)' 'MLLAMGTQQSGSAGGGSSTIGMWLPIILIFAIMYFLIFRPQAKKQKQQRLMIESLKKGDKIITIGGIHGKIVGIKEKEG' A
#
# COMPACT_ATOMS: atom_id res chain seq x y z
N MET A 1 -11.50 10.72 -38.68
CA MET A 1 -12.39 11.50 -37.80
C MET A 1 -13.77 10.87 -37.95
N LEU A 2 -14.23 9.94 -37.13
CA LEU A 2 -14.39 9.99 -35.67
C LEU A 2 -14.64 8.54 -35.19
N LEU A 3 -13.59 7.75 -34.96
CA LEU A 3 -13.15 7.43 -33.60
C LEU A 3 -14.25 7.58 -32.54
N ALA A 4 -14.67 6.45 -31.97
CA ALA A 4 -15.15 6.24 -30.59
C ALA A 4 -16.40 5.36 -30.51
N MET A 5 -16.28 4.08 -30.85
CA MET A 5 -17.07 3.06 -30.15
C MET A 5 -16.12 2.42 -29.14
N GLY A 6 -15.79 3.23 -28.13
CA GLY A 6 -15.05 2.81 -26.96
C GLY A 6 -15.90 1.81 -26.18
N THR A 7 -15.30 0.67 -25.91
CA THR A 7 -15.71 -0.35 -24.95
C THR A 7 -16.43 0.26 -23.72
N GLN A 8 -17.73 0.02 -23.59
CA GLN A 8 -18.43 0.09 -22.30
C GLN A 8 -18.89 -1.33 -21.97
N GLN A 9 -18.09 -2.04 -21.19
CA GLN A 9 -18.06 -2.02 -19.72
C GLN A 9 -19.17 -2.90 -19.15
N SER A 10 -18.76 -4.14 -18.89
CA SER A 10 -19.34 -5.07 -17.94
C SER A 10 -19.43 -4.42 -16.55
N GLY A 11 -20.65 -4.39 -16.01
CA GLY A 11 -20.93 -3.86 -14.67
C GLY A 11 -22.42 -3.69 -14.44
N SER A 12 -23.13 -4.80 -14.27
CA SER A 12 -24.51 -4.81 -13.79
C SER A 12 -24.55 -4.38 -12.32
N ALA A 13 -25.12 -3.20 -12.02
CA ALA A 13 -25.66 -2.89 -10.69
C ALA A 13 -26.54 -1.62 -10.68
N GLY A 14 -27.84 -1.82 -10.48
CA GLY A 14 -28.67 -0.97 -9.61
C GLY A 14 -29.22 0.33 -10.20
N GLY A 15 -30.46 0.27 -10.68
CA GLY A 15 -31.26 1.44 -11.05
C GLY A 15 -31.58 2.37 -9.87
N GLY A 16 -31.80 3.64 -10.20
CA GLY A 16 -32.30 4.67 -9.29
C GLY A 16 -31.94 6.06 -9.78
N SER A 17 -32.87 6.72 -10.47
CA SER A 17 -32.78 8.08 -11.02
C SER A 17 -32.80 9.19 -9.94
N SER A 18 -32.02 9.03 -8.88
CA SER A 18 -31.95 9.97 -7.76
C SER A 18 -30.49 10.37 -7.58
N THR A 19 -30.22 11.64 -7.31
CA THR A 19 -28.88 12.18 -7.10
C THR A 19 -28.02 11.33 -6.15
N ILE A 20 -28.61 10.71 -5.11
CA ILE A 20 -27.97 9.71 -4.23
C ILE A 20 -27.34 8.52 -4.98
N GLY A 21 -27.99 8.01 -6.04
CA GLY A 21 -27.54 6.89 -6.84
C GLY A 21 -26.31 7.20 -7.70
N MET A 22 -26.08 8.48 -8.04
CA MET A 22 -24.90 8.92 -8.80
C MET A 22 -23.65 9.04 -7.90
N TRP A 23 -23.82 9.42 -6.63
CA TRP A 23 -22.71 9.51 -5.68
C TRP A 23 -22.29 8.14 -5.12
N LEU A 24 -23.21 7.18 -5.08
CA LEU A 24 -22.97 5.82 -4.58
C LEU A 24 -21.77 5.11 -5.25
N PRO A 25 -21.63 5.06 -6.59
CA PRO A 25 -20.46 4.46 -7.24
C PRO A 25 -19.15 5.21 -6.96
N ILE A 26 -19.19 6.55 -6.86
CA ILE A 26 -18.00 7.37 -6.56
C ILE A 26 -17.48 7.07 -5.15
N ILE A 27 -18.36 7.07 -4.14
CA ILE A 27 -18.00 6.72 -2.76
C ILE A 27 -17.47 5.28 -2.67
N LEU A 28 -18.09 4.33 -3.37
CA LEU A 28 -17.69 2.92 -3.36
C LEU A 28 -16.26 2.74 -3.88
N ILE A 29 -15.92 3.39 -5.00
CA ILE A 29 -14.59 3.36 -5.59
C ILE A 29 -13.55 3.99 -4.67
N PHE A 30 -13.85 5.17 -4.11
CA PHE A 30 -12.97 5.83 -3.14
C PHE A 30 -12.75 4.97 -1.90
N ALA A 31 -13.80 4.33 -1.37
CA ALA A 31 -13.71 3.45 -0.22
C ALA A 31 -12.80 2.24 -0.49
N ILE A 32 -12.94 1.59 -1.66
CA ILE A 32 -12.10 0.46 -2.05
C ILE A 32 -10.64 0.89 -2.21
N MET A 33 -10.38 2.00 -2.91
CA MET A 33 -9.04 2.56 -3.10
C MET A 33 -8.38 2.96 -1.78
N TYR A 34 -9.13 3.63 -0.90
CA TYR A 34 -8.67 4.02 0.44
C TYR A 34 -8.33 2.80 1.29
N PHE A 35 -9.21 1.80 1.32
CA PHE A 35 -9.01 0.58 2.09
C PHE A 35 -7.81 -0.22 1.59
N LEU A 36 -7.62 -0.29 0.27
CA LEU A 36 -6.48 -0.98 -0.34
C LEU A 36 -5.14 -0.28 -0.13
N ILE A 37 -5.09 1.03 0.15
CA ILE A 37 -3.83 1.76 0.46
C ILE A 37 -3.53 1.78 1.96
N PHE A 38 -4.56 1.95 2.79
CA PHE A 38 -4.39 1.99 4.24
C PHE A 38 -3.96 0.62 4.81
N ARG A 39 -4.55 -0.48 4.30
CA ARG A 39 -4.22 -1.85 4.73
C ARG A 39 -2.78 -2.29 4.46
N PRO A 40 -2.15 -2.04 3.30
CA PRO A 40 -0.79 -2.51 3.02
C PRO A 40 0.30 -1.68 3.69
N GLN A 41 0.08 -0.38 3.94
CA GLN A 41 1.14 0.48 4.47
C GLN A 41 1.51 0.12 5.91
N ALA A 42 0.52 -0.12 6.77
CA ALA A 42 0.76 -0.51 8.17
C ALA A 42 1.58 -1.79 8.28
N LYS A 43 1.39 -2.74 7.35
CA LYS A 43 2.15 -4.00 7.31
C LYS A 43 3.62 -3.77 6.94
N LYS A 44 3.91 -2.93 5.94
CA LYS A 44 5.29 -2.63 5.52
C LYS A 44 6.06 -1.90 6.61
N GLN A 45 5.44 -0.89 7.25
CA GLN A 45 6.09 -0.17 8.35
C GLN A 45 6.34 -1.08 9.56
N LYS A 46 5.38 -1.96 9.90
CA LYS A 46 5.54 -2.92 11.00
C LYS A 46 6.66 -3.93 10.70
N GLN A 47 6.74 -4.44 9.48
CA GLN A 47 7.81 -5.36 9.07
C GLN A 47 9.19 -4.71 9.10
N GLN A 48 9.32 -3.45 8.67
CA GLN A 48 10.58 -2.73 8.76
C GLN A 48 11.00 -2.46 10.21
N ARG A 49 10.06 -2.06 11.08
CA ARG A 49 10.34 -1.89 12.51
C ARG A 49 10.77 -3.20 13.16
N LEU A 50 10.04 -4.28 12.93
CA LEU A 50 10.37 -5.61 13.45
C LEU A 50 11.72 -6.11 12.93
N MET A 51 12.05 -5.85 11.65
CA MET A 51 13.37 -6.18 11.11
C MET A 51 14.47 -5.47 11.91
N ILE A 52 14.33 -4.16 12.14
CA ILE A 52 15.32 -3.37 12.90
C ILE A 52 15.42 -3.84 14.36
N GLU A 53 14.29 -4.11 15.02
CA GLU A 53 14.24 -4.66 16.39
C GLU A 53 14.85 -6.06 16.50
N SER A 54 14.72 -6.89 15.45
CA SER A 54 15.27 -8.24 15.43
C SER A 54 16.79 -8.29 15.26
N LEU A 55 17.41 -7.20 14.81
CA LEU A 55 18.86 -7.11 14.64
C LEU A 55 19.55 -7.11 16.01
N LYS A 56 20.54 -7.98 16.17
CA LYS A 56 21.36 -8.08 17.39
C LYS A 56 22.83 -7.88 17.09
N LYS A 57 23.59 -7.56 18.14
CA LYS A 57 25.05 -7.55 18.06
C LYS A 57 25.52 -8.94 17.66
N GLY A 58 26.29 -9.02 16.59
CA GLY A 58 26.82 -10.25 16.04
C GLY A 58 26.12 -10.74 14.78
N ASP A 59 24.98 -10.16 14.39
CA ASP A 59 24.27 -10.56 13.18
C ASP A 59 25.00 -10.11 11.92
N LYS A 60 24.98 -10.98 10.90
CA LYS A 60 25.51 -10.68 9.57
C LYS A 60 24.43 -9.98 8.76
N ILE A 61 24.75 -8.80 8.23
CA ILE A 61 23.84 -8.02 7.41
C ILE A 61 24.43 -7.80 6.03
N ILE A 62 23.54 -7.72 5.04
CA ILE A 62 23.86 -7.29 3.69
C ILE A 62 23.09 -6.00 3.46
N THR A 63 23.83 -4.94 3.19
CA THR A 63 23.20 -3.65 2.85
C THR A 63 22.84 -3.62 1.37
N ILE A 64 21.94 -2.70 1.00
CA ILE A 64 21.52 -2.43 -0.39
C ILE A 64 22.68 -2.21 -1.38
N GLY A 65 23.86 -1.80 -0.90
CA GLY A 65 25.07 -1.66 -1.71
C GLY A 65 25.90 -2.94 -1.89
N GLY A 66 25.41 -4.10 -1.41
CA GLY A 66 26.13 -5.38 -1.46
C GLY A 66 27.22 -5.54 -0.38
N ILE A 67 27.31 -4.63 0.58
CA ILE A 67 28.31 -4.69 1.65
C ILE A 67 27.88 -5.75 2.66
N HIS A 68 28.76 -6.73 2.88
CA HIS A 68 28.62 -7.77 3.88
C HIS A 68 29.33 -7.32 5.16
N GLY A 69 28.61 -7.24 6.27
CA GLY A 69 29.15 -6.77 7.54
C GLY A 69 28.53 -7.48 8.74
N LYS A 70 29.17 -7.35 9.90
CA LYS A 70 28.67 -7.87 11.18
C LYS A 70 28.32 -6.69 12.10
N ILE A 71 27.17 -6.75 12.77
CA ILE A 71 26.74 -5.71 13.69
C ILE A 71 27.61 -5.76 14.95
N VAL A 72 28.48 -4.77 15.16
CA VAL A 72 29.35 -4.67 16.35
C VAL A 72 28.67 -3.95 17.52
N GLY A 73 27.65 -3.15 17.23
CA GLY A 73 26.90 -2.39 18.22
C GLY A 73 25.68 -1.73 17.58
N ILE A 74 24.59 -1.62 18.34
CA ILE A 74 23.37 -0.93 17.93
C ILE A 74 23.26 0.29 18.83
N LYS A 75 23.20 1.49 18.23
CA LYS A 75 22.82 2.72 18.92
C LYS A 75 21.40 3.03 18.49
N GLU A 76 20.48 3.11 19.44
CA GLU A 76 19.13 3.57 19.17
C GLU A 76 19.20 5.02 18.68
N LYS A 77 18.59 5.27 17.52
CA LYS A 77 18.45 6.63 16.99
C LYS A 77 17.13 7.15 17.53
N GLU A 78 17.18 8.00 18.56
CA GLU A 78 16.07 8.90 18.88
C GLU A 78 15.92 9.91 17.72
N GLY A 79 14.71 10.01 17.15
CA GLY A 79 14.36 10.95 16.08
C GLY A 79 13.36 10.39 15.08
#